data_AF-A0A7X7JX34-F1
#
_entry.id   AF-A0A7X7JX34-F1
#
_cell.length_a   1.000
_cell.length_b   1.000
_cell.length_c   1.000
_cell.angle_alpha   90.00
_cell.angle_beta   90.00
_cell.angle_gamma   90.00
#
_symmetry.space_group_name_H-M   'P 1'
#
loop_
_entity.id
_entity.type
_entity.pdbx_description
1 polymer ?
#
loop_
_entity_poly.entity_id
_entity_poly.type
_entity_poly.pdbx_seq_one_letter_code
_entity_poly.pdbx_strand_id
1 'polypeptide(L)' 'MARTASRTRETAESRITVSLDLDGTGESNISTGVGFYDHMLTALSKHSLIDLDVQATGDLHIDGHHTIEDV' A
#
# COMPACT_ATOMS: atom_id res chain seq x y z
N MET A 1 -17.51 -11.42 12.33
CA MET A 1 -17.26 -11.03 10.93
C MET A 1 -15.84 -10.50 10.89
N ALA A 2 -15.03 -10.92 9.91
CA ALA A 2 -13.69 -10.37 9.72
C ALA A 2 -13.79 -8.99 9.06
N ARG A 3 -13.01 -8.00 9.52
CA ARG A 3 -13.00 -6.63 8.97
C ARG A 3 -11.92 -6.49 7.89
N THR A 4 -12.11 -7.20 6.79
CA THR A 4 -11.14 -7.32 5.70
C THR A 4 -11.63 -6.67 4.41
N ALA A 5 -10.73 -6.12 3.61
CA ALA A 5 -11.02 -5.61 2.27
C ALA A 5 -9.86 -5.86 1.30
N SER A 6 -10.18 -5.99 0.01
CA SER A 6 -9.20 -6.01 -1.08
C SER A 6 -9.69 -5.19 -2.26
N ARG A 7 -8.78 -4.42 -2.85
CA ARG A 7 -9.05 -3.49 -3.96
C ARG A 7 -7.88 -3.44 -4.93
N THR A 8 -8.21 -3.33 -6.21
CA THR A 8 -7.25 -3.02 -7.27
C THR A 8 -7.70 -1.73 -7.94
N ARG A 9 -6.75 -0.84 -8.20
CA ARG A 9 -6.94 0.43 -8.91
C ARG A 9 -5.95 0.51 -10.06
N GLU A 10 -6.41 0.97 -11.21
CA GLU A 10 -5.57 1.20 -12.39
C GLU A 10 -5.94 2.54 -13.01
N THR A 11 -4.91 3.32 -13.34
CA THR A 11 -4.98 4.62 -14.01
C THR A 11 -4.00 4.62 -15.19
N ALA A 12 -3.76 5.78 -15.82
CA ALA A 12 -2.71 5.89 -16.82
C ALA A 12 -1.32 5.94 -16.15
N GLU A 13 -1.27 6.36 -14.89
CA GLU A 13 -0.08 6.67 -14.11
C GLU A 13 0.37 5.46 -13.27
N SER A 14 -0.58 4.66 -12.76
CA SER A 14 -0.29 3.60 -11.79
C SER A 14 -1.21 2.37 -11.90
N ARG A 15 -0.72 1.24 -11.38
CA ARG A 15 -1.50 0.04 -11.09
C ARG A 15 -1.18 -0.42 -9.68
N ILE A 16 -2.22 -0.57 -8.85
CA ILE A 16 -2.11 -0.80 -7.42
C ILE A 16 -3.06 -1.92 -7.00
N THR A 17 -2.60 -2.82 -6.14
CA THR A 17 -3.43 -3.75 -5.38
C THR A 17 -3.18 -3.58 -3.90
N VAL A 18 -4.26 -3.45 -3.13
CA VAL A 18 -4.22 -3.35 -1.66
C VAL A 18 -5.09 -4.43 -1.05
N SER A 19 -4.58 -5.10 -0.03
CA SER A 19 -5.38 -5.94 0.87
C SER A 19 -5.15 -5.49 2.32
N LEU A 20 -6.24 -5.46 3.09
CA LEU A 20 -6.27 -4.91 4.45
C LEU A 20 -7.07 -5.84 5.36
N ASP A 21 -6.52 -6.15 6.53
CA ASP A 21 -7.24 -6.66 7.68
C ASP A 21 -7.14 -5.69 8.85
N LEU A 22 -8.29 -5.13 9.29
CA LEU A 22 -8.33 -4.20 10.42
C LEU A 22 -8.16 -4.88 11.79
N ASP A 23 -8.29 -6.21 11.86
CA ASP A 23 -8.18 -7.02 13.08
C ASP A 23 -6.88 -7.86 13.09
N GLY A 24 -5.82 -7.36 12.43
CA GLY A 24 -4.55 -8.05 12.22
C GLY A 24 -3.58 -8.03 13.41
N THR A 25 -2.30 -8.22 13.09
CA THR A 25 -1.18 -8.24 14.05
C THR A 25 -0.05 -7.26 13.70
N GLY A 26 -0.20 -6.51 12.61
CA GLY A 26 0.79 -5.58 12.10
C GLY A 26 1.77 -6.22 11.13
N GLU A 27 1.36 -7.29 10.44
CA GLU A 27 2.11 -7.87 9.32
C GLU A 27 1.94 -7.01 8.07
N SER A 28 3.04 -6.75 7.36
CA SER A 28 2.99 -5.93 6.15
C SER A 28 3.85 -6.50 5.02
N ASN A 29 3.30 -6.50 3.81
CA ASN A 29 4.02 -6.79 2.57
C ASN A 29 3.84 -5.61 1.61
N ILE A 30 4.82 -4.72 1.54
CA ILE A 30 4.68 -3.40 0.89
C ILE A 30 5.77 -3.21 -0.14
N SER A 31 5.36 -2.91 -1.37
CA SER A 31 6.24 -2.59 -2.47
C SER A 31 5.56 -1.55 -3.37
N THR A 32 5.86 -0.27 -3.14
CA THR A 32 5.39 0.84 -4.00
C THR A 32 6.46 1.31 -5.00
N GLY A 33 7.71 0.92 -4.79
CA GLY A 33 8.86 1.45 -5.53
C GLY A 33 9.39 2.78 -4.98
N VAL A 34 8.71 3.38 -3.99
CA VAL A 34 9.18 4.57 -3.25
C VAL A 34 9.57 4.17 -1.83
N GLY A 35 10.85 3.86 -1.60
CA GLY A 35 11.30 3.22 -0.36
C GLY A 35 10.98 3.97 0.95
N PHE A 36 10.94 5.31 0.94
CA PHE A 36 10.51 6.06 2.13
C PHE A 36 9.01 5.91 2.40
N TYR A 37 8.18 5.85 1.35
CA TYR A 37 6.74 5.63 1.51
C TYR A 37 6.44 4.19 1.96
N ASP A 38 7.17 3.20 1.42
CA ASP A 38 7.11 1.81 1.90
C ASP A 38 7.38 1.75 3.41
N HIS A 39 8.44 2.44 3.87
CA HIS A 39 8.75 2.54 5.30
C HIS A 39 7.61 3.16 6.12
N MET A 40 6.95 4.22 5.62
CA MET A 40 5.82 4.85 6.29
C MET A 40 4.60 3.95 6.38
N LEU A 41 4.26 3.22 5.31
CA LEU A 41 3.13 2.28 5.34
C LEU A 41 3.44 1.05 6.22
N THR A 42 4.68 0.57 6.27
CA THR A 42 5.09 -0.46 7.23
C THR A 42 4.93 0.04 8.66
N ALA A 43 5.31 1.29 8.96
CA ALA A 43 5.09 1.90 10.26
C ALA A 43 3.58 2.00 10.58
N LEU A 44 2.76 2.42 9.61
CA LEU A 44 1.30 2.46 9.75
C LEU A 44 0.74 1.08 10.12
N SER A 45 1.07 0.03 9.36
CA SER A 45 0.65 -1.34 9.64
C SER A 45 1.08 -1.78 11.05
N LYS A 46 2.37 -1.62 11.36
CA LYS A 46 2.94 -2.08 12.63
C LYS A 46 2.30 -1.42 13.85
N HIS A 47 2.07 -0.11 13.81
CA HIS A 47 1.62 0.66 14.97
C HIS A 47 0.10 0.71 15.11
N SER A 48 -0.66 0.42 14.06
CA SER A 48 -2.13 0.28 14.13
C SER A 48 -2.60 -1.16 14.31
N LEU A 49 -1.67 -2.15 14.23
CA LEU A 49 -1.96 -3.58 14.28
C LEU A 49 -2.88 -4.06 13.14
N ILE A 50 -2.89 -3.36 12.01
CA ILE A 50 -3.58 -3.83 10.80
C ILE A 50 -2.60 -4.65 9.96
N ASP A 51 -3.09 -5.71 9.32
CA ASP A 51 -2.29 -6.42 8.33
C ASP A 51 -2.52 -5.78 6.96
N LEU A 52 -1.44 -5.45 6.25
CA LEU A 52 -1.47 -4.63 5.05
C LEU A 52 -0.57 -5.18 3.95
N ASP A 53 -1.15 -5.54 2.81
CA ASP A 53 -0.42 -5.85 1.58
C ASP A 53 -0.67 -4.73 0.56
N VAL A 54 0.40 -4.13 0.04
CA VAL A 54 0.34 -3.10 -1.01
C VAL A 54 1.36 -3.44 -2.10
N GLN A 55 0.88 -3.67 -3.31
CA GLN A 55 1.70 -3.82 -4.51
C GLN A 55 1.37 -2.69 -5.47
N ALA A 56 2.32 -1.81 -5.75
CA ALA A 56 2.14 -0.73 -6.70
C ALA A 56 3.27 -0.67 -7.73
N THR A 57 2.88 -0.38 -8.96
CA THR A 57 3.79 0.02 -10.04
C THR A 57 3.25 1.31 -10.63
N GLY A 58 4.08 2.35 -10.69
CA GLY A 58 3.70 3.62 -11.30
C GLY A 58 4.81 4.26 -12.11
N ASP A 59 4.53 5.46 -12.59
CA ASP A 59 5.36 6.29 -13.48
C ASP A 59 6.54 6.98 -12.76
N LEU A 60 7.31 6.24 -11.95
CA LEU A 60 8.43 6.73 -11.13
C LEU A 60 9.57 7.45 -11.88
N HIS A 61 9.56 7.39 -13.21
CA HIS A 61 10.47 8.15 -14.07
C HIS A 61 10.08 9.64 -14.17
N ILE A 62 8.85 10.01 -13.81
CA ILE A 62 8.38 11.39 -13.65
C ILE A 62 8.78 11.85 -12.24
N ASP A 63 8.11 11.31 -11.22
CA ASP A 63 8.46 11.38 -9.80
C ASP A 63 7.63 10.35 -8.99
N GLY A 64 7.60 10.46 -7.66
CA GLY A 64 6.82 9.57 -6.80
C GLY A 64 5.37 10.02 -6.53
N HIS A 65 4.93 11.19 -7.02
CA HIS A 65 3.67 11.82 -6.61
C HIS A 65 2.45 10.94 -6.88
N HIS A 66 2.25 10.53 -8.14
CA HIS A 66 1.06 9.75 -8.51
C HIS A 66 1.03 8.39 -7.82
N THR A 67 2.19 7.72 -7.73
CA THR A 67 2.30 6.43 -7.03
C THR A 67 1.95 6.55 -5.55
N ILE A 68 2.36 7.65 -4.89
CA ILE A 68 2.01 7.90 -3.48
C ILE A 68 0.53 8.27 -3.33
N GLU A 69 0.00 9.13 -4.20
CA GLU A 69 -1.39 9.61 -4.13
C GLU A 69 -2.42 8.50 -4.40
N ASP A 70 -2.16 7.65 -5.41
CA ASP A 70 -3.10 6.60 -5.81
C ASP A 70 -3.15 5.40 -4.83
N VAL A 71 -2.12 5.22 -4.00
CA VAL A 71 -2.01 4.17 -2.95
C VAL A 71 -2.69 4.61 -1.66
#